data_AF-A0A1F5A0U9-F1
#
_entry.id   AF-A0A1F5A0U9-F1
#
_cell.length_a   1.000
_cell.length_b   1.000
_cell.length_c   1.000
_cell.angle_alpha   90.00
_cell.angle_beta   90.00
_cell.angle_gamma   90.00
#
_symmetry.space_group_name_H-M   'P 1'
#
loop_
_entity.id
_entity.type
_entity.pdbx_description
1 polymer ?
#
loop_
_entity_poly.entity_id
_entity_poly.type
_entity_poly.pdbx_seq_one_letter_code
_entity_poly.pdbx_strand_id
1 'polypeptide(L)'
;TIVRAILVAAVLGLGLYLVSQPGTSVDGKISFTSIRDHLFPVPERSYSFERREGHTAGRPATTFIFHDPGPPLSLAMMEGGKYMAIKDIRMVNAALKSVGLPPISTSVPELSSLTGLRVDTDKFRWDDYERGVLVIERGICHDMTSARSFPCVSTIRVTAR
;
A
#
# COMPACT_ATOMS: atom_id res chain seq x y z
N THR A 1 41.32 8.95 18.35
CA THR A 1 41.55 8.75 16.89
C THR A 1 40.99 7.43 16.40
N ILE A 2 41.23 6.32 17.10
CA ILE A 2 40.72 4.97 16.75
C ILE A 2 39.19 4.90 16.65
N VAL A 3 38.46 5.46 17.61
CA VAL A 3 36.97 5.46 17.58
C VAL A 3 36.42 6.17 16.35
N ARG A 4 37.03 7.30 15.93
CA ARG A 4 36.66 8.00 14.69
C ARG A 4 36.97 7.17 13.45
N ALA A 5 38.09 6.46 13.43
CA ALA A 5 38.46 5.57 12.32
C ALA A 5 37.49 4.38 12.19
N ILE A 6 37.06 3.79 13.31
CA ILE A 6 36.06 2.72 13.34
C ILE A 6 34.71 3.23 12.83
N LEU A 7 34.28 4.42 13.27
CA LEU A 7 33.02 5.02 12.83
C LEU A 7 33.04 5.34 11.33
N VAL A 8 34.16 5.86 10.82
CA VAL A 8 34.35 6.14 9.39
C VAL A 8 34.37 4.84 8.58
N ALA A 9 35.05 3.80 9.07
CA ALA A 9 35.07 2.49 8.42
C ALA A 9 33.69 1.80 8.42
N ALA A 10 32.91 1.94 9.49
CA ALA A 10 31.55 1.42 9.56
C ALA A 10 30.61 2.14 8.59
N VAL A 11 30.72 3.48 8.49
CA VAL A 11 29.92 4.27 7.55
C VAL A 11 30.31 3.99 6.09
N LEU A 12 31.62 3.92 5.79
CA LEU A 12 32.11 3.55 4.46
C LEU A 12 31.75 2.11 4.08
N GLY A 13 31.89 1.17 5.02
CA GLY A 13 31.52 -0.23 4.82
C GLY A 13 30.03 -0.40 4.54
N LEU A 14 29.18 0.29 5.29
CA LEU A 14 27.73 0.29 5.06
C LEU A 14 27.37 0.94 3.70
N GLY A 15 28.04 2.04 3.36
CA GLY A 15 27.84 2.71 2.06
C GLY A 15 28.24 1.83 0.88
N LEU A 16 29.40 1.19 0.94
CA LEU A 16 29.87 0.27 -0.11
C LEU A 16 29.00 -0.99 -0.21
N TYR A 17 28.53 -1.52 0.92
CA TYR A 17 27.61 -2.66 0.97
C TYR A 17 26.26 -2.34 0.32
N LEU A 18 25.72 -1.14 0.55
CA LEU A 18 24.46 -0.69 -0.07
C LEU A 18 24.60 -0.50 -1.59
N VAL A 19 25.77 -0.05 -2.07
CA VAL A 19 26.06 0.12 -3.49
C VAL A 19 26.27 -1.21 -4.21
N SER A 20 26.77 -2.24 -3.52
CA SER A 20 27.09 -3.54 -4.13
C SER A 20 25.89 -4.48 -4.26
N GLN A 21 24.71 -4.13 -3.74
CA GLN A 21 23.53 -4.98 -3.83
C GLN A 21 22.87 -4.92 -5.23
N PRO A 22 22.68 -6.08 -5.89
CA PRO A 22 22.00 -6.13 -7.18
C PRO A 22 20.51 -5.81 -7.00
N GLY A 23 20.07 -4.65 -7.51
CA GLY A 23 18.69 -4.17 -7.43
C GLY A 23 18.53 -2.73 -6.93
N THR A 24 19.60 -2.06 -6.50
CA THR A 24 19.58 -0.66 -6.04
C THR A 24 19.77 0.37 -7.16
N SER A 25 20.01 -0.09 -8.39
CA SER A 25 20.30 0.73 -9.56
C SER A 25 19.29 0.44 -10.69
N VAL A 26 18.41 1.40 -10.92
CA VAL A 26 17.71 1.57 -12.20
C VAL A 26 18.41 2.74 -12.89
N ASP A 27 19.05 2.49 -14.04
CA ASP A 27 19.75 3.49 -14.87
C ASP A 27 20.81 4.34 -14.16
N GLY A 28 21.70 3.72 -13.36
CA GLY A 28 22.86 4.39 -12.76
C GLY A 28 22.52 5.44 -11.69
N LYS A 29 21.24 5.57 -11.31
CA LYS A 29 20.79 6.43 -10.21
C LYS A 29 20.34 5.55 -9.06
N ILE A 30 21.09 5.62 -7.97
CA ILE A 30 20.68 5.05 -6.70
C ILE A 30 19.42 5.81 -6.25
N SER A 31 18.26 5.19 -6.38
CA SER A 31 17.03 5.82 -5.92
C SER A 31 16.96 5.74 -4.41
N PHE A 32 16.82 6.90 -3.75
CA PHE A 32 16.65 6.98 -2.31
C PHE A 32 15.44 6.16 -1.82
N THR A 33 14.41 6.01 -2.66
CA THR A 33 13.26 5.16 -2.37
C THR A 33 13.66 3.68 -2.28
N SER A 34 14.49 3.19 -3.20
CA SER A 34 14.95 1.79 -3.20
C SER A 34 15.83 1.47 -1.99
N ILE A 35 16.72 2.38 -1.57
CA ILE A 35 17.49 2.23 -0.33
C ILE A 35 16.56 2.19 0.87
N ARG A 36 15.59 3.11 0.94
CA ARG A 36 14.66 3.17 2.07
C ARG A 36 13.82 1.90 2.16
N ASP A 37 13.35 1.38 1.04
CA ASP A 37 12.55 0.15 1.00
C ASP A 37 13.39 -1.07 1.38
N HIS A 38 14.68 -1.10 1.04
CA HIS A 38 15.58 -2.16 1.46
C HIS A 38 15.92 -2.10 2.96
N LEU A 39 16.10 -0.89 3.52
CA LEU A 39 16.42 -0.69 4.93
C LEU A 39 15.20 -0.84 5.86
N PHE A 40 14.00 -0.56 5.35
CA PHE A 40 12.74 -0.61 6.10
C PHE A 40 11.66 -1.36 5.31
N PRO A 41 11.79 -2.70 5.17
CA PRO A 41 10.80 -3.49 4.46
C PRO A 41 9.46 -3.48 5.19
N VAL A 42 8.38 -3.41 4.44
CA VAL A 42 7.03 -3.63 4.98
C VAL A 42 6.91 -5.11 5.36
N PRO A 43 6.54 -5.46 6.60
CA PRO A 43 6.42 -6.85 7.01
C PRO A 43 5.45 -7.61 6.12
N GLU A 44 5.88 -8.74 5.55
CA GLU A 44 5.00 -9.65 4.81
C GLU A 44 4.09 -10.36 5.80
N ARG A 45 2.90 -9.78 6.01
CA ARG A 45 1.84 -10.40 6.82
C ARG A 45 0.87 -11.13 5.90
N SER A 46 0.57 -12.38 6.23
CA SER A 46 -0.54 -13.11 5.64
C SER A 46 -1.84 -12.59 6.26
N TYR A 47 -2.76 -12.12 5.42
CA TYR A 47 -4.09 -11.69 5.84
C TYR A 47 -5.13 -12.75 5.48
N SER A 48 -6.07 -13.01 6.38
CA SER A 48 -7.23 -13.83 6.07
C SER A 48 -8.25 -13.01 5.28
N PHE A 49 -8.72 -13.55 4.15
CA PHE A 49 -9.72 -12.93 3.32
C PHE A 49 -10.67 -13.95 2.69
N GLU A 50 -11.88 -13.51 2.39
CA GLU A 50 -12.85 -14.23 1.58
C GLU A 50 -12.81 -13.70 0.14
N ARG A 51 -12.76 -14.60 -0.85
CA ARG A 51 -12.87 -14.24 -2.27
C ARG A 51 -14.29 -14.52 -2.75
N ARG A 52 -14.94 -13.51 -3.32
CA ARG A 52 -16.26 -13.60 -3.94
C ARG A 52 -16.19 -13.20 -5.40
N GLU A 53 -16.71 -14.05 -6.27
CA GLU A 53 -16.94 -13.73 -7.67
C GLU A 53 -18.37 -13.22 -7.86
N GLY A 54 -18.55 -12.24 -8.71
CA GLY A 54 -19.86 -11.66 -8.99
C GLY A 54 -19.85 -10.82 -10.26
N HIS A 55 -20.89 -9.99 -10.41
CA HIS A 55 -20.99 -9.04 -11.51
C HIS A 55 -21.28 -7.64 -10.97
N THR A 56 -20.57 -6.64 -11.48
CA THR A 56 -20.84 -5.22 -11.25
C THR A 56 -21.22 -4.60 -12.57
N ALA A 57 -22.43 -4.03 -12.67
CA ALA A 57 -22.92 -3.39 -13.90
C ALA A 57 -22.76 -4.28 -15.16
N GLY A 58 -23.07 -5.57 -15.02
CA GLY A 58 -22.97 -6.55 -16.11
C GLY A 58 -21.57 -7.07 -16.42
N ARG A 59 -20.52 -6.58 -15.73
CA ARG A 59 -19.14 -7.04 -15.91
C ARG A 59 -18.70 -7.97 -14.80
N PRO A 60 -17.94 -9.04 -15.07
CA PRO A 60 -17.35 -9.89 -14.05
C PRO A 60 -16.53 -9.04 -13.06
N ALA A 61 -16.72 -9.29 -11.77
CA ALA A 61 -16.02 -8.61 -10.71
C ALA A 61 -15.58 -9.62 -9.65
N THR A 62 -14.31 -9.54 -9.27
CA THR A 62 -13.75 -10.31 -8.15
C THR A 62 -13.61 -9.37 -6.96
N THR A 63 -14.11 -9.79 -5.80
CA THR A 63 -14.06 -9.03 -4.54
C THR A 63 -13.35 -9.85 -3.48
N PHE A 64 -12.36 -9.25 -2.82
CA PHE A 64 -11.61 -9.80 -1.69
C PHE A 64 -12.02 -9.03 -0.44
N ILE A 65 -12.57 -9.71 0.55
CA ILE A 65 -13.08 -9.14 1.79
C ILE A 65 -12.14 -9.60 2.91
N PHE A 66 -11.44 -8.67 3.55
CA PHE A 66 -10.48 -8.97 4.61
C PHE A 66 -11.18 -9.11 5.96
N HIS A 67 -10.72 -10.07 6.75
CA HIS A 67 -11.13 -10.21 8.16
C HIS A 67 -10.12 -9.50 9.08
N ASP A 68 -10.58 -9.14 10.27
CA ASP A 68 -9.72 -8.54 11.28
C ASP A 68 -8.65 -9.54 11.80
N PRO A 69 -7.39 -9.11 11.95
CA PRO A 69 -6.83 -7.80 11.57
C PRO A 69 -6.52 -7.72 10.06
N GLY A 70 -7.11 -6.74 9.38
CA GLY A 70 -6.86 -6.50 7.95
C GLY A 70 -5.56 -5.73 7.65
N PRO A 71 -5.21 -5.59 6.35
CA PRO A 71 -4.03 -4.84 5.93
C PRO A 71 -4.10 -3.37 6.37
N PRO A 72 -3.10 -2.84 7.09
CA PRO A 72 -3.14 -1.47 7.56
C PRO A 72 -3.06 -0.49 6.39
N LEU A 73 -3.77 0.63 6.51
CA LEU A 73 -3.81 1.68 5.50
C LEU A 73 -3.25 2.99 6.07
N SER A 74 -2.26 3.56 5.39
CA SER A 74 -1.68 4.86 5.76
C SER A 74 -2.40 5.98 5.01
N LEU A 75 -3.03 6.88 5.75
CA LEU A 75 -3.85 7.96 5.20
C LEU A 75 -3.30 9.33 5.60
N ALA A 76 -3.51 10.31 4.72
CA ALA A 76 -3.28 11.72 4.96
C ALA A 76 -4.59 12.49 4.77
N MET A 77 -4.85 13.43 5.66
CA MET A 77 -6.00 14.33 5.54
C MET A 77 -5.78 15.34 4.41
N MET A 78 -6.85 15.66 3.71
CA MET A 78 -6.91 16.69 2.67
C MET A 78 -8.06 17.66 2.96
N GLU A 79 -7.97 18.88 2.40
CA GLU A 79 -9.02 19.91 2.51
C GLU A 79 -9.50 20.15 3.95
N GLY A 80 -8.55 20.37 4.87
CA GLY A 80 -8.88 20.62 6.28
C GLY A 80 -9.46 19.40 7.04
N GLY A 81 -9.31 18.19 6.50
CA GLY A 81 -9.78 16.95 7.13
C GLY A 81 -11.09 16.42 6.57
N LYS A 82 -11.65 17.07 5.53
CA LYS A 82 -12.89 16.63 4.89
C LYS A 82 -12.72 15.32 4.12
N TYR A 83 -11.57 15.14 3.48
CA TYR A 83 -11.25 13.96 2.67
C TYR A 83 -9.93 13.34 3.10
N MET A 84 -9.71 12.10 2.64
CA MET A 84 -8.48 11.36 2.88
C MET A 84 -7.79 11.04 1.56
N ALA A 85 -6.47 10.89 1.59
CA ALA A 85 -5.69 10.29 0.50
C ALA A 85 -4.74 9.24 1.05
N ILE A 86 -4.40 8.28 0.19
CA ILE A 86 -3.39 7.27 0.51
C ILE A 86 -2.02 7.95 0.61
N LYS A 87 -1.44 7.89 1.81
CA LYS A 87 -0.13 8.48 2.11
C LYS A 87 1.03 7.57 1.71
N ASP A 88 0.88 6.26 1.92
CA ASP A 88 1.92 5.27 1.63
C ASP A 88 1.36 4.16 0.75
N ILE A 89 1.70 4.23 -0.54
CA ILE A 89 1.30 3.24 -1.55
C ILE A 89 1.87 1.85 -1.28
N ARG A 90 2.99 1.74 -0.55
CA ARG A 90 3.66 0.46 -0.27
C ARG A 90 2.76 -0.45 0.58
N MET A 91 1.98 0.14 1.49
CA MET A 91 1.00 -0.59 2.31
C MET A 91 -0.14 -1.15 1.45
N VAL A 92 -0.59 -0.38 0.46
CA VAL A 92 -1.59 -0.84 -0.51
C VAL A 92 -1.05 -1.97 -1.38
N ASN A 93 0.18 -1.82 -1.88
CA ASN A 93 0.83 -2.85 -2.67
C ASN A 93 1.08 -4.14 -1.87
N ALA A 94 1.34 -4.05 -0.57
CA ALA A 94 1.41 -5.22 0.31
C ALA A 94 0.04 -5.94 0.39
N ALA A 95 -1.06 -5.19 0.51
CA ALA A 95 -2.41 -5.76 0.49
C ALA A 95 -2.73 -6.43 -0.86
N LEU A 96 -2.41 -5.78 -1.99
CA LEU A 96 -2.59 -6.34 -3.34
C LEU A 96 -1.76 -7.62 -3.54
N LYS A 97 -0.51 -7.62 -3.08
CA LYS A 97 0.36 -8.80 -3.12
C LYS A 97 -0.24 -9.98 -2.36
N SER A 98 -0.88 -9.73 -1.20
CA SER A 98 -1.48 -10.79 -0.38
C SER A 98 -2.62 -11.55 -1.08
N VAL A 99 -3.28 -10.92 -2.05
CA VAL A 99 -4.36 -11.51 -2.85
C VAL A 99 -3.92 -11.85 -4.29
N GLY A 100 -2.62 -11.77 -4.59
CA GLY A 100 -2.06 -12.12 -5.90
C GLY A 100 -2.40 -11.12 -7.03
N LEU A 101 -2.58 -9.84 -6.68
CA LEU A 101 -2.87 -8.75 -7.61
C LEU A 101 -1.60 -7.92 -7.91
N PRO A 102 -1.45 -7.37 -9.14
CA PRO A 102 -0.30 -6.54 -9.50
C PRO A 102 -0.24 -5.24 -8.69
N PRO A 103 0.96 -4.68 -8.44
CA PRO A 103 1.11 -3.43 -7.70
C PRO A 103 0.60 -2.23 -8.51
N ILE A 104 0.28 -1.16 -7.79
CA ILE A 104 -0.04 0.16 -8.35
C ILE A 104 1.16 1.11 -8.21
N SER A 105 1.25 2.10 -9.10
CA SER A 105 2.34 3.07 -9.17
C SER A 105 2.00 4.44 -8.59
N THR A 106 0.72 4.82 -8.57
CA THR A 106 0.24 6.15 -8.15
C THR A 106 -0.77 6.04 -7.00
N SER A 107 -0.68 6.98 -6.05
CA SER A 107 -1.73 7.14 -5.04
C SER A 107 -2.88 7.99 -5.60
N VAL A 108 -4.09 7.73 -5.12
CA VAL A 108 -5.30 8.47 -5.49
C VAL A 108 -5.94 9.06 -4.25
N PRO A 109 -6.64 10.21 -4.37
CA PRO A 109 -7.49 10.70 -3.29
C PRO A 109 -8.71 9.80 -3.11
N GLU A 110 -9.41 9.98 -2.00
CA GLU A 110 -10.71 9.37 -1.80
C GLU A 110 -11.68 9.78 -2.91
N LEU A 111 -12.43 8.81 -3.44
CA LEU A 111 -13.33 9.00 -4.57
C LEU A 111 -14.40 10.07 -4.29
N SER A 112 -14.84 10.20 -3.04
CA SER A 112 -15.79 11.23 -2.61
C SER A 112 -15.26 12.66 -2.83
N SER A 113 -13.94 12.88 -2.83
CA SER A 113 -13.36 14.19 -3.14
C SER A 113 -13.49 14.57 -4.61
N LEU A 114 -13.66 13.57 -5.49
CA LEU A 114 -13.83 13.73 -6.92
C LEU A 114 -15.31 13.78 -7.31
N THR A 115 -16.15 12.91 -6.72
CA THR A 115 -17.56 12.78 -7.07
C THR A 115 -18.49 13.67 -6.25
N GLY A 116 -18.06 14.10 -5.05
CA GLY A 116 -18.89 14.81 -4.08
C GLY A 116 -19.97 13.92 -3.43
N LEU A 117 -19.99 12.62 -3.73
CA LEU A 117 -21.03 11.71 -3.23
C LEU A 117 -20.58 11.01 -1.94
N ARG A 118 -21.46 11.01 -0.93
CA ARG A 118 -21.20 10.32 0.35
C ARG A 118 -21.07 8.81 0.22
N VAL A 119 -21.68 8.21 -0.79
CA VAL A 119 -21.56 6.76 -1.05
C VAL A 119 -20.14 6.37 -1.47
N ASP A 120 -19.34 7.33 -1.92
CA ASP A 120 -17.95 7.12 -2.35
C ASP A 120 -16.92 7.46 -1.27
N THR A 121 -17.39 7.82 -0.06
CA THR A 121 -16.52 7.95 1.11
C THR A 121 -15.85 6.61 1.38
N ASP A 122 -14.60 6.66 1.83
CA ASP A 122 -13.76 5.50 2.11
C ASP A 122 -13.36 4.67 0.89
N LYS A 123 -13.69 5.09 -0.34
CA LYS A 123 -13.33 4.39 -1.57
C LYS A 123 -12.16 5.06 -2.28
N PHE A 124 -11.23 4.25 -2.79
CA PHE A 124 -10.11 4.67 -3.63
C PHE A 124 -10.18 3.90 -4.94
N ARG A 125 -10.12 4.59 -6.07
CA ARG A 125 -10.40 3.98 -7.38
C ARG A 125 -9.30 4.28 -8.39
N TRP A 126 -8.85 3.22 -9.08
CA TRP A 126 -7.94 3.29 -10.22
C TRP A 126 -8.65 2.72 -11.44
N ASP A 127 -8.90 3.59 -12.42
CA ASP A 127 -9.57 3.22 -13.67
C ASP A 127 -8.63 2.58 -14.70
N ASP A 128 -7.33 2.84 -14.58
CA ASP A 128 -6.24 2.40 -15.46
C ASP A 128 -5.47 1.19 -14.91
N TYR A 129 -6.07 0.45 -13.97
CA TYR A 129 -5.43 -0.73 -13.40
C TYR A 129 -5.29 -1.87 -14.43
N GLU A 130 -4.17 -2.59 -14.38
CA GLU A 130 -3.82 -3.62 -15.38
C GLU A 130 -4.93 -4.68 -15.57
N ARG A 131 -5.60 -5.07 -14.48
CA ARG A 131 -6.69 -6.07 -14.51
C ARG A 131 -8.09 -5.48 -14.67
N GLY A 132 -8.20 -4.18 -14.95
CA GLY A 132 -9.48 -3.49 -15.18
C GLY A 132 -9.66 -2.26 -14.30
N VAL A 133 -10.75 -2.19 -13.54
CA VAL A 133 -10.98 -1.11 -12.56
C VAL A 133 -10.77 -1.65 -11.16
N LEU A 134 -9.79 -1.10 -10.45
CA LEU A 134 -9.50 -1.43 -9.06
C LEU A 134 -10.22 -0.43 -8.14
N VAL A 135 -10.97 -0.96 -7.18
CA VAL A 135 -11.57 -0.20 -6.09
C VAL A 135 -11.13 -0.80 -4.78
N ILE A 136 -10.54 0.02 -3.91
CA ILE A 136 -10.18 -0.33 -2.55
C ILE A 136 -11.09 0.43 -1.62
N GLU A 137 -11.69 -0.27 -0.66
CA GLU A 137 -12.51 0.33 0.38
C GLU A 137 -11.75 0.28 1.71
N ARG A 138 -11.80 1.39 2.43
CA ARG A 138 -11.26 1.53 3.78
C ARG A 138 -12.29 1.03 4.78
N GLY A 139 -11.80 0.27 5.76
CA GLY A 139 -12.51 -0.03 7.00
C GLY A 139 -11.78 0.49 8.22
N ILE A 140 -12.33 0.11 9.38
CA ILE A 140 -11.65 0.18 10.67
C ILE A 140 -11.46 -1.26 11.13
N CYS A 141 -10.21 -1.67 11.28
CA CYS A 141 -9.86 -2.99 11.78
C CYS A 141 -9.41 -2.91 13.23
N HIS A 142 -9.52 -4.01 13.96
CA HIS A 142 -9.08 -4.13 15.33
C HIS A 142 -7.85 -5.02 15.43
N ASP A 143 -6.86 -4.56 16.19
CA ASP A 143 -5.79 -5.44 16.66
C ASP A 143 -6.31 -6.27 17.84
N MET A 144 -6.54 -7.56 17.57
CA MET A 144 -7.05 -8.51 18.56
C MET A 144 -6.10 -8.72 19.75
N THR A 145 -4.84 -8.29 19.66
CA THR A 145 -3.85 -8.43 20.74
C THR A 145 -3.71 -7.17 21.58
N SER A 146 -3.93 -5.99 20.99
CA SER A 146 -3.70 -4.69 21.66
C SER A 146 -4.97 -3.86 21.86
N ALA A 147 -6.14 -4.35 21.43
CA ALA A 147 -7.43 -3.65 21.46
C ALA A 147 -7.42 -2.27 20.78
N ARG A 148 -6.46 -2.01 19.90
CA ARG A 148 -6.34 -0.76 19.14
C ARG A 148 -7.08 -0.88 17.82
N SER A 149 -7.82 0.16 17.46
CA SER A 149 -8.45 0.28 16.14
C SER A 149 -7.55 1.08 15.20
N PHE A 150 -7.48 0.69 13.93
CA PHE A 150 -6.68 1.38 12.93
C PHE A 150 -7.36 1.35 11.55
N PRO A 151 -7.11 2.35 10.68
CA PRO A 151 -7.58 2.30 9.30
C PRO A 151 -6.94 1.14 8.55
N CYS A 152 -7.75 0.38 7.84
CA CYS A 152 -7.30 -0.79 7.09
C CYS A 152 -8.01 -0.89 5.73
N VAL A 153 -7.47 -1.76 4.88
CA VAL A 153 -8.17 -2.22 3.67
C VAL A 153 -9.21 -3.25 4.09
N SER A 154 -10.50 -2.91 3.96
CA SER A 154 -11.60 -3.85 4.24
C SER A 154 -11.93 -4.70 3.01
N THR A 155 -11.95 -4.05 1.84
CA THR A 155 -12.35 -4.69 0.59
C THR A 155 -11.42 -4.27 -0.53
N ILE A 156 -11.04 -5.23 -1.37
CA ILE A 156 -10.44 -4.98 -2.68
C ILE A 156 -11.38 -5.55 -3.73
N ARG A 157 -11.79 -4.74 -4.70
CA ARG A 157 -12.63 -5.17 -5.82
C ARG A 157 -11.95 -4.85 -7.13
N VAL A 158 -11.90 -5.84 -8.02
CA VAL A 158 -11.43 -5.67 -9.40
C VAL A 158 -12.59 -6.00 -10.33
N THR A 159 -12.98 -5.03 -11.15
CA THR A 159 -14.00 -5.23 -12.20
C THR A 159 -13.31 -5.34 -13.54
N ALA A 160 -13.60 -6.41 -14.29
CA ALA A 160 -13.06 -6.60 -15.63
C ALA A 160 -13.55 -5.48 -16.58
N ARG A 161 -12.79 -5.23 -17.65
CA ARG A 161 -13.16 -4.26 -18.69
C ARG A 161 -14.16 -4.84 -19.68
#